data_AF-A0A6B2T0H9-F1
#
_entry.id   AF-A0A6B2T0H9-F1
#
_cell.length_a   1.000
_cell.length_b   1.000
_cell.length_c   1.000
_cell.angle_alpha   90.00
_cell.angle_beta   90.00
_cell.angle_gamma   90.00
#
_symmetry.space_group_name_H-M   'P 1'
#
loop_
_entity.id
_entity.type
_entity.pdbx_description
1 polymer ?
#
loop_
_entity_poly.entity_id
_entity_poly.type
_entity_poly.pdbx_seq_one_letter_code
_entity_poly.pdbx_strand_id
1 'polypeptide(L)'
;RATERFLALPEPPEVVFAADNLMALGALDALRAHGLRVPDDIGLAAFDDIPWFVHTDPPVTAIAQPTADLGRAAVHALIDRIEGRSPRSVTLPARLVVRRSCGENLPGRDEDTSARRSNP
;
A
#
# COMPACT_ATOMS: atom_id res chain seq x y z
N ARG A 1 2.23 1.15 -20.31
CA ARG A 1 2.08 0.51 -18.98
C ARG A 1 0.67 0.81 -18.42
N ALA A 2 0.12 0.02 -17.48
CA ALA A 2 -1.30 0.14 -17.06
C ALA A 2 -1.66 1.54 -16.53
N THR A 3 -0.80 2.14 -15.70
CA THR A 3 -1.00 3.50 -15.17
C THR A 3 -1.09 4.56 -16.27
N GLU A 4 -0.25 4.50 -17.31
CA GLU A 4 -0.34 5.45 -18.44
C GLU A 4 -1.69 5.35 -19.15
N ARG A 5 -2.25 4.13 -19.26
CA ARG A 5 -3.58 3.93 -19.84
C ARG A 5 -4.68 4.52 -18.95
N PHE A 6 -4.50 4.49 -17.63
CA PHE A 6 -5.44 5.14 -16.69
C PHE A 6 -5.39 6.66 -16.82
N LEU A 7 -4.19 7.24 -16.92
CA LEU A 7 -4.02 8.69 -17.09
C LEU A 7 -4.57 9.21 -18.43
N ALA A 8 -4.68 8.34 -19.44
CA ALA A 8 -5.24 8.68 -20.75
C ALA A 8 -6.76 8.48 -20.85
N LEU A 9 -7.45 8.06 -19.78
CA LEU A 9 -8.90 7.96 -19.77
C LEU A 9 -9.54 9.37 -19.85
N PRO A 10 -10.75 9.52 -20.42
CA PRO A 10 -11.48 10.78 -20.39
C PRO A 10 -11.67 11.32 -18.96
N GLU A 11 -11.85 10.41 -18.01
CA GLU A 11 -11.89 10.67 -16.58
C GLU A 11 -10.83 9.77 -15.91
N PRO A 12 -9.60 10.28 -15.66
CA PRO A 12 -8.57 9.53 -14.95
C PRO A 12 -8.97 9.23 -13.50
N PRO A 13 -8.47 8.13 -12.90
CA PRO A 13 -8.79 7.80 -11.50
C PRO A 13 -8.08 8.75 -10.53
N GLU A 14 -8.72 9.03 -9.39
CA GLU A 14 -8.13 9.81 -8.29
C GLU A 14 -7.16 8.98 -7.44
N VAL A 15 -7.25 7.64 -7.50
CA VAL A 15 -6.39 6.73 -6.76
C VAL A 15 -6.10 5.49 -7.60
N VAL A 16 -4.83 5.06 -7.59
CA VAL A 16 -4.42 3.75 -8.11
C VAL A 16 -4.25 2.79 -6.93
N PHE A 17 -4.90 1.63 -7.02
CA PHE A 17 -4.63 0.49 -6.15
C PHE A 17 -3.82 -0.57 -6.91
N ALA A 18 -2.54 -0.72 -6.56
CA ALA A 18 -1.66 -1.72 -7.15
C ALA A 18 -1.83 -3.08 -6.45
N ALA A 19 -1.97 -4.15 -7.24
CA ALA A 19 -2.24 -5.49 -6.72
C ALA A 19 -1.00 -6.21 -6.16
N ASP A 20 0.19 -5.68 -6.40
CA ASP A 20 1.45 -6.16 -5.84
C ASP A 20 2.47 -5.01 -5.76
N ASN A 21 3.63 -5.32 -5.20
CA ASN A 21 4.68 -4.32 -4.98
C ASN A 21 5.39 -3.82 -6.24
N LEU A 22 5.58 -4.65 -7.26
CA LEU A 22 6.23 -4.24 -8.51
C LEU A 22 5.30 -3.35 -9.34
N MET A 23 4.00 -3.65 -9.33
CA MET A 23 2.98 -2.78 -9.91
C MET A 23 2.95 -1.42 -9.22
N ALA A 24 3.08 -1.37 -7.89
CA ALA A 24 3.12 -0.11 -7.15
C ALA A 24 4.33 0.74 -7.55
N LEU A 25 5.52 0.13 -7.68
CA LEU A 25 6.72 0.84 -8.16
C LEU A 25 6.56 1.33 -9.59
N GLY A 26 6.03 0.48 -10.49
CA GLY A 26 5.75 0.88 -11.87
C GLY A 26 4.71 2.01 -11.97
N ALA A 27 3.74 2.05 -11.04
CA ALA A 27 2.81 3.15 -10.94
C ALA A 27 3.51 4.43 -10.46
N LEU A 28 4.30 4.39 -9.39
CA LEU A 28 5.11 5.55 -8.94
C LEU A 28 5.95 6.13 -10.06
N ASP A 29 6.66 5.28 -10.81
CA ASP A 29 7.50 5.71 -11.93
C ASP A 29 6.69 6.39 -13.04
N ALA A 30 5.54 5.81 -13.40
CA ALA A 30 4.67 6.38 -14.42
C ALA A 30 4.09 7.74 -13.99
N LEU A 31 3.64 7.84 -12.74
CA LEU A 31 3.08 9.08 -12.19
C LEU A 31 4.12 10.20 -12.16
N ARG A 32 5.34 9.90 -11.69
CA ARG A 32 6.47 10.84 -11.70
C ARG A 32 6.85 11.27 -13.11
N ALA A 33 6.87 10.34 -14.08
CA ALA A 33 7.15 10.66 -15.47
C ALA A 33 6.12 11.62 -16.10
N HIS A 34 4.89 11.66 -15.56
CA HIS A 34 3.84 12.59 -15.97
C HIS A 34 3.82 13.87 -15.11
N GLY A 35 4.77 14.04 -14.19
CA GLY A 35 4.85 15.20 -13.30
C GLY A 35 3.76 15.25 -12.23
N LEU A 36 3.06 14.13 -11.98
CA LEU A 36 2.01 14.05 -10.97
C LEU A 36 2.60 13.78 -9.58
N ARG A 37 2.09 14.47 -8.57
CA ARG A 37 2.44 14.29 -7.16
C ARG A 37 1.54 13.25 -6.52
N VAL A 38 2.16 12.39 -5.72
CA VAL A 38 1.47 11.43 -4.86
C VAL A 38 1.64 11.90 -3.41
N PRO A 39 0.57 12.05 -2.62
CA PRO A 39 -0.83 11.71 -2.91
C PRO A 39 -1.64 12.86 -3.55
N ASP A 40 -1.06 14.06 -3.69
CA ASP A 40 -1.83 15.30 -3.93
C ASP A 40 -2.63 15.33 -5.25
N ASP A 41 -2.05 14.84 -6.34
CA ASP A 41 -2.71 14.82 -7.65
C ASP A 41 -3.36 13.46 -7.93
N ILE A 42 -2.77 12.38 -7.39
CA ILE A 42 -3.33 11.03 -7.43
C ILE A 42 -2.81 10.20 -6.25
N GLY A 43 -3.71 9.51 -5.57
CA GLY A 43 -3.35 8.57 -4.52
C GLY A 43 -2.78 7.27 -5.07
N LEU A 44 -1.92 6.63 -4.29
CA LEU A 44 -1.41 5.28 -4.56
C LEU A 44 -1.49 4.43 -3.31
N ALA A 45 -2.21 3.33 -3.37
CA ALA A 45 -2.15 2.27 -2.37
C ALA A 45 -1.74 0.95 -3.03
N ALA A 46 -1.17 0.04 -2.25
CA ALA A 46 -0.70 -1.23 -2.76
C ALA A 46 -1.17 -2.42 -1.91
N PHE A 47 -1.13 -3.59 -2.52
CA PHE A 47 -1.11 -4.86 -1.82
C PHE A 47 0.33 -5.39 -1.80
N ASP A 48 0.63 -6.29 -0.86
CA ASP A 48 1.98 -6.82 -0.60
C ASP A 48 2.98 -5.78 -0.06
N ASP A 49 2.75 -5.33 1.19
CA ASP A 49 3.74 -4.52 1.89
C ASP A 49 5.11 -5.21 1.99
N ILE A 50 6.16 -4.43 1.82
CA ILE A 50 7.55 -4.88 1.89
C ILE A 50 8.39 -3.87 2.71
N PRO A 51 9.53 -4.30 3.29
CA PRO A 51 10.32 -3.44 4.15
C PRO A 51 10.73 -2.10 3.53
N TRP A 52 10.96 -2.06 2.21
CA TRP A 52 11.46 -0.85 1.53
C TRP A 52 10.39 0.13 1.06
N PHE A 53 9.09 -0.17 1.21
CA PHE A 53 8.03 0.81 0.93
C PHE A 53 8.07 2.03 1.85
N VAL A 54 8.72 1.94 3.02
CA VAL A 54 8.97 3.11 3.87
C VAL A 54 10.01 4.07 3.29
N HIS A 55 10.84 3.59 2.35
CA HIS A 55 11.95 4.34 1.74
C HIS A 55 11.63 4.86 0.33
N THR A 56 10.45 4.57 -0.21
CA THR A 56 9.96 5.22 -1.43
C THR A 56 9.59 6.67 -1.13
N ASP A 57 9.45 7.48 -2.19
CA ASP A 57 9.07 8.89 -2.07
C ASP A 57 7.84 9.20 -2.96
N PRO A 58 6.63 9.27 -2.39
CA PRO A 58 6.31 9.10 -0.98
C PRO A 58 6.38 7.65 -0.48
N PRO A 59 6.49 7.41 0.84
CA PRO A 59 6.33 6.09 1.44
C PRO A 59 4.96 5.48 1.12
N VAL A 60 4.92 4.28 0.56
CA VAL A 60 3.69 3.68 0.00
C VAL A 60 2.78 3.09 1.07
N THR A 61 1.53 3.55 1.16
CA THR A 61 0.46 2.91 1.95
C THR A 61 0.13 1.55 1.35
N ALA A 62 0.12 0.49 2.16
CA ALA A 62 -0.07 -0.87 1.66
C ALA A 62 -0.84 -1.80 2.60
N ILE A 63 -1.49 -2.81 2.03
CA ILE A 63 -2.01 -3.95 2.78
C ILE A 63 -0.87 -4.96 2.95
N ALA A 64 -0.44 -5.17 4.20
CA ALA A 64 0.58 -6.15 4.54
C ALA A 64 -0.07 -7.51 4.79
N GLN A 65 0.41 -8.52 4.05
CA GLN A 65 0.01 -9.91 4.24
C GLN A 65 0.82 -10.58 5.36
N PRO A 66 0.22 -11.53 6.10
CA PRO A 66 0.95 -12.36 7.07
C PRO A 66 1.71 -13.48 6.35
N THR A 67 2.72 -13.13 5.55
CA THR A 67 3.42 -14.08 4.64
C THR A 67 4.05 -15.27 5.35
N ALA A 68 4.57 -15.07 6.56
CA ALA A 68 5.11 -16.15 7.39
C ALA A 68 4.02 -17.17 7.79
N ASP A 69 2.85 -16.69 8.19
CA ASP A 69 1.73 -17.56 8.57
C ASP A 69 1.09 -18.22 7.35
N LEU A 70 1.02 -17.52 6.21
CA LEU A 70 0.63 -18.11 4.92
C LEU A 70 1.53 -19.28 4.55
N GLY A 71 2.86 -19.11 4.67
CA GLY A 71 3.83 -20.17 4.43
C GLY A 71 3.64 -21.36 5.38
N ARG A 72 3.45 -21.08 6.68
CA ARG A 72 3.16 -22.13 7.69
C ARG A 72 1.88 -22.90 7.36
N ALA A 73 0.80 -22.18 7.05
CA ALA A 73 -0.48 -22.78 6.67
C ALA A 73 -0.36 -23.64 5.41
N ALA A 74 0.37 -23.16 4.39
CA ALA A 74 0.61 -23.91 3.15
C ALA A 74 1.40 -25.21 3.40
N VAL A 75 2.45 -25.16 4.23
CA VAL A 75 3.22 -26.36 4.59
C VAL A 75 2.37 -27.36 5.37
N HIS A 76 1.55 -26.92 6.32
CA HIS A 76 0.63 -27.82 7.03
C HIS A 76 -0.39 -28.46 6.09
N ALA A 77 -0.97 -27.68 5.17
CA ALA A 77 -1.89 -28.19 4.17
C ALA A 77 -1.23 -29.23 3.25
N LEU A 78 0.05 -29.03 2.89
CA LEU A 78 0.82 -30.00 2.12
C LEU A 78 1.07 -31.30 2.90
N ILE A 79 1.44 -31.21 4.18
CA ILE A 79 1.63 -32.39 5.05
C ILE A 79 0.34 -33.19 5.17
N ASP A 80 -0.81 -32.53 5.40
CA ASP A 80 -2.11 -33.19 5.44
C ASP A 80 -2.37 -33.96 4.15
N ARG A 81 -2.08 -33.35 2.99
CA ARG A 81 -2.27 -33.99 1.68
C ARG A 81 -1.38 -35.23 1.50
N ILE A 82 -0.12 -35.18 1.96
CA ILE A 82 0.83 -36.29 1.90
C ILE A 82 0.37 -37.45 2.78
N GLU A 83 -0.19 -37.15 3.95
CA GLU A 83 -0.67 -38.15 4.92
C GLU A 83 -2.09 -38.65 4.61
N GLY A 84 -2.65 -38.31 3.45
CA GLY A 84 -3.99 -38.74 3.02
C GLY A 84 -5.14 -38.04 3.76
N ARG A 85 -4.87 -36.97 4.51
CA ARG A 85 -5.88 -36.12 5.16
C ARG A 85 -6.37 -35.03 4.20
N SER A 86 -7.57 -34.52 4.45
CA SER A 86 -8.10 -33.35 3.73
C SER A 86 -7.50 -32.06 4.31
N PRO A 87 -6.78 -31.26 3.50
CA PRO A 87 -6.24 -29.98 3.95
C PRO A 87 -7.36 -29.00 4.33
N ARG A 88 -7.14 -28.18 5.36
CA ARG A 88 -8.08 -27.12 5.75
C ARG A 88 -7.79 -25.84 4.97
N SER A 89 -8.84 -25.24 4.42
CA SER A 89 -8.78 -23.86 3.94
C SER A 89 -8.79 -22.91 5.14
N VAL A 90 -7.90 -21.93 5.15
CA VAL A 90 -7.80 -20.92 6.22
C VAL A 90 -7.76 -19.52 5.62
N THR A 91 -8.38 -18.57 6.30
CA THR A 91 -8.28 -17.15 5.99
C THR A 91 -7.46 -16.48 7.08
N LEU A 92 -6.36 -15.84 6.69
CA LEU A 92 -5.46 -15.14 7.61
C LEU A 92 -5.71 -13.63 7.54
N PRO A 93 -5.65 -12.91 8.67
CA PRO A 93 -5.90 -11.48 8.68
C PRO A 93 -4.76 -10.71 8.02
N ALA A 94 -5.09 -9.86 7.05
CA ALA A 94 -4.17 -8.84 6.55
C ALA A 94 -4.29 -7.55 7.39
N ARG A 95 -3.28 -6.69 7.32
CA ARG A 95 -3.27 -5.39 8.03
C ARG A 95 -3.05 -4.24 7.06
N LEU A 96 -3.77 -3.15 7.22
CA LEU A 96 -3.48 -1.91 6.52
C LEU A 96 -2.31 -1.19 7.19
N VAL A 97 -1.26 -0.90 6.43
CA VAL A 97 -0.11 -0.10 6.85
C VAL A 97 -0.23 1.26 6.19
N VAL A 98 -0.77 2.22 6.94
CA VAL A 98 -0.96 3.61 6.48
C VAL A 98 0.39 4.31 6.42
N ARG A 99 0.69 4.93 5.28
CA ARG A 99 1.86 5.77 5.06
C ARG A 99 1.43 7.09 4.40
N ARG A 100 2.20 7.62 3.43
CA ARG A 100 2.00 8.97 2.88
C ARG A 100 1.56 9.00 1.42
N SER A 101 1.40 7.85 0.77
CA SER A 101 1.03 7.81 -0.65
C SER A 101 -0.48 7.80 -0.92
N CYS A 102 -1.32 7.59 0.09
CA CYS A 102 -2.78 7.53 -0.05
C CYS A 102 -3.47 7.82 1.28
N GLY A 103 -4.67 8.40 1.21
CA GLY A 103 -5.44 8.92 2.33
C GLY A 103 -5.37 10.45 2.41
N GLU A 104 -6.25 11.04 3.20
CA GLU A 104 -6.21 12.48 3.45
C GLU A 104 -4.95 12.86 4.23
N ASN A 105 -4.33 13.99 3.87
CA ASN A 105 -3.43 14.69 4.78
C ASN A 105 -4.25 15.01 6.03
N LEU A 106 -4.04 14.28 7.14
CA LEU A 106 -4.72 14.58 8.41
C LEU A 106 -4.51 16.07 8.74
N PRO A 107 -5.56 16.91 8.69
CA PRO A 107 -5.42 18.28 9.16
C PRO A 107 -5.21 18.20 10.68
N GLY A 108 -4.08 18.72 11.18
CA GLY A 108 -3.89 18.89 12.63
C GLY A 108 -2.62 18.31 13.27
N ARG A 109 -1.45 18.41 12.61
CA ARG A 109 -0.15 18.25 13.33
C ARG A 109 0.73 19.50 13.40
N ASP A 110 0.31 20.60 12.77
CA ASP A 110 1.06 21.87 12.78
C ASP A 110 0.43 22.96 13.68
N GLU A 111 -0.68 22.70 14.38
CA GLU A 111 -1.34 23.72 15.23
C GLU A 111 -0.79 23.85 16.67
N ASP A 112 0.14 23.02 17.15
CA ASP A 112 0.58 23.05 18.57
C ASP A 112 1.98 23.64 18.83
N THR A 113 2.58 24.39 17.88
CA THR A 113 3.91 25.02 18.12
C THR A 113 3.90 26.55 18.20
N SER A 114 2.80 27.21 17.82
CA SER A 114 2.69 28.69 17.87
C SER A 114 1.96 29.23 19.10
N ALA A 115 1.22 28.39 19.85
CA ALA A 115 0.37 28.83 20.97
C ALA A 115 1.07 28.91 22.35
N ARG A 116 2.36 28.57 22.47
CA ARG A 116 3.12 28.68 23.75
C ARG A 116 4.00 29.92 23.88
N ARG A 117 3.89 30.90 22.98
CA ARG A 117 4.59 32.19 23.07
C ARG A 117 3.62 33.37 23.10
N SER A 118 2.88 33.46 24.19
CA SER A 118 2.19 34.65 24.74
C SER A 118 1.18 34.10 25.76
N ASN A 119 1.06 34.49 27.00
CA ASN A 119 1.66 35.47 27.92
C ASN A 119 1.04 35.09 29.32
N PRO A 120 1.44 35.61 30.49
CA PRO A 120 2.34 36.72 30.82
C PRO A 120 3.67 36.37 31.48
#